data_AF-A0A6I8R936-F1
#
_entry.id   AF-A0A6I8R936-F1
#
_cell.length_a   1.000
_cell.length_b   1.000
_cell.length_c   1.000
_cell.angle_alpha   90.00
_cell.angle_beta   90.00
_cell.angle_gamma   90.00
#
_symmetry.space_group_name_H-M   'P 1'
#
loop_
_entity.id
_entity.type
_entity.pdbx_description
1 polymer ?
#
loop_
_entity_poly.entity_id
_entity_poly.type
_entity_poly.pdbx_seq_one_letter_code
_entity_poly.pdbx_strand_id
1 'polypeptide(L)'
;MAGSQADFDTDSEAWNSLTKEERTNKLLEMMRTAQLRDKDNDPCFPNDPLRQTTSQAAHAETAHPRLQNLDWCTCKNCIIMPTVLENICCREISNVLKLMDPSHSCIVENTTFIERCLKEDFVYFILRLLKNLKTRPSDDDYHRYLRMTGYRTFTVWVHDFLGKKNRRPIPSCVVTAIRTAFPDSHNLYRGFIPLEDYAAVNMAQDLDFVLL
;
A
#
# COMPACT_ATOMS: atom_id res chain seq x y z
N MET A 1 34.48 37.30 -18.97
CA MET A 1 34.01 37.16 -17.58
C MET A 1 33.43 35.76 -17.43
N ALA A 2 33.84 35.08 -16.38
CA ALA A 2 33.80 33.63 -16.23
C ALA A 2 32.38 33.05 -16.23
N GLY A 3 32.13 32.06 -17.09
CA GLY A 3 31.01 31.14 -16.93
C GLY A 3 31.40 30.09 -15.90
N SER A 4 30.76 30.11 -14.73
CA SER A 4 30.94 29.05 -13.74
C SER A 4 30.19 27.80 -14.21
N GLN A 5 30.94 26.81 -14.68
CA GLN A 5 30.50 25.43 -14.70
C GLN A 5 30.21 25.04 -13.24
N ALA A 6 28.93 24.95 -12.86
CA ALA A 6 28.55 24.42 -11.55
C ALA A 6 28.45 22.89 -11.69
N ASP A 7 29.27 22.21 -10.89
CA ASP A 7 29.52 20.77 -10.89
C ASP A 7 28.23 19.95 -10.66
N PHE A 8 27.96 18.99 -11.55
CA PHE A 8 26.77 18.13 -11.50
C PHE A 8 27.01 16.78 -10.80
N ASP A 9 28.21 16.48 -10.29
CA ASP A 9 28.57 15.08 -9.96
C ASP A 9 29.05 14.87 -8.50
N THR A 10 28.36 15.38 -7.47
CA THR A 10 28.71 15.06 -6.06
C THR A 10 27.57 14.57 -5.15
N ASP A 11 26.31 14.49 -5.60
CA ASP A 11 25.17 14.17 -4.70
C ASP A 11 24.74 12.69 -4.64
N SER A 12 25.26 11.81 -5.51
CA SER A 12 24.83 10.41 -5.60
C SER A 12 25.29 9.56 -4.40
N GLU A 13 26.52 9.76 -3.93
CA GLU A 13 27.08 9.00 -2.80
C GLU A 13 26.44 9.41 -1.47
N ALA A 14 26.14 10.70 -1.31
CA ALA A 14 25.46 11.25 -0.13
C ALA A 14 23.99 10.83 -0.05
N TRP A 15 23.33 10.52 -1.17
CA TRP A 15 21.96 10.02 -1.17
C TRP A 15 21.88 8.57 -0.65
N ASN A 16 22.85 7.76 -1.05
CA ASN A 16 22.87 6.32 -0.77
C ASN A 16 23.31 5.98 0.66
N SER A 17 23.89 6.93 1.41
CA SER A 17 24.28 6.76 2.81
C SER A 17 23.17 7.12 3.82
N LEU A 18 22.13 7.83 3.39
CA LEU A 18 21.03 8.25 4.25
C LEU A 18 20.10 7.08 4.62
N THR A 19 19.59 7.10 5.84
CA THR A 19 18.48 6.24 6.27
C THR A 19 17.22 6.56 5.48
N LYS A 20 16.29 5.61 5.45
CA LYS A 20 15.02 5.75 4.71
C LYS A 20 14.24 6.99 5.14
N GLU A 21 14.21 7.29 6.44
CA GLU A 21 13.55 8.46 7.03
C GLU A 21 14.21 9.78 6.57
N GLU A 22 15.54 9.83 6.61
CA GLU A 22 16.31 11.00 6.16
C GLU A 22 16.15 11.25 4.65
N ARG A 23 16.10 10.20 3.83
CA ARG A 23 15.79 10.33 2.40
C ARG A 23 14.40 10.91 2.18
N THR A 24 13.40 10.43 2.91
CA THR A 24 12.04 11.00 2.82
C THR A 24 11.99 12.46 3.24
N ASN A 25 12.65 12.83 4.33
CA ASN A 25 12.68 14.22 4.80
C ASN A 25 13.41 15.12 3.79
N LYS A 26 14.54 14.66 3.24
CA LYS A 26 15.29 15.37 2.20
C LYS A 26 14.47 15.53 0.91
N LEU A 27 13.73 14.52 0.48
CA LEU A 27 12.79 14.62 -0.64
C LEU A 27 11.68 15.65 -0.36
N LEU A 28 11.09 15.63 0.84
CA LEU A 28 10.04 16.58 1.22
C LEU A 28 10.56 18.02 1.24
N GLU A 29 11.78 18.23 1.72
CA GLU A 29 12.48 19.53 1.70
C GLU A 29 12.72 20.01 0.26
N MET A 30 13.22 19.13 -0.61
CA MET A 30 13.47 19.42 -2.03
C MET A 30 12.17 19.75 -2.77
N MET A 31 11.07 19.04 -2.47
CA MET A 31 9.76 19.33 -3.05
C MET A 31 9.19 20.66 -2.55
N ARG A 32 9.36 20.99 -1.27
CA ARG A 32 8.91 22.26 -0.68
C ARG A 32 9.68 23.45 -1.24
N THR A 33 10.98 23.32 -1.43
CA THR A 33 11.83 24.36 -2.02
C THR A 33 11.60 24.51 -3.53
N ALA A 34 11.27 23.42 -4.24
CA ALA A 34 10.85 23.50 -5.63
C ALA A 34 9.51 24.26 -5.81
N GLN A 35 8.59 24.17 -4.85
CA GLN A 35 7.33 24.93 -4.85
C GLN A 35 7.51 26.44 -4.66
N LEU A 36 8.69 26.90 -4.23
CA LEU A 36 9.03 28.32 -4.06
C LEU A 36 9.72 28.92 -5.28
N ARG A 37 9.96 28.15 -6.35
CA ARG A 37 10.47 28.70 -7.60
C ARG A 37 9.41 29.60 -8.23
N ASP A 38 9.86 30.76 -8.67
CA ASP A 38 9.05 31.83 -9.24
C ASP A 38 8.21 31.30 -10.41
N LYS A 39 6.90 31.14 -10.18
CA LYS A 39 5.95 30.62 -11.18
C LYS A 39 5.86 31.51 -12.42
N ASP A 40 6.31 32.75 -12.31
CA ASP A 40 6.24 33.72 -13.38
C ASP A 40 7.29 33.48 -14.48
N ASN A 41 8.27 32.57 -14.27
CA ASN A 41 9.37 32.37 -15.22
C ASN A 41 9.81 30.92 -15.48
N ASP A 42 8.97 29.92 -15.19
CA ASP A 42 9.24 28.52 -15.53
C ASP A 42 8.46 28.10 -16.80
N PRO A 43 9.11 27.94 -17.97
CA PRO A 43 8.42 27.68 -19.23
C PRO A 43 8.00 26.21 -19.40
N CYS A 44 8.14 25.36 -18.37
CA CYS A 44 7.99 23.92 -18.56
C CYS A 44 6.55 23.50 -18.93
N PHE A 45 5.52 24.27 -18.56
CA PHE A 45 4.14 24.05 -19.02
C PHE A 45 3.39 25.39 -19.18
N PRO A 46 3.13 25.88 -20.41
CA PRO A 46 2.44 27.14 -20.65
C PRO A 46 1.00 27.21 -20.09
N ASN A 47 0.42 26.04 -19.81
CA ASN A 47 -0.84 25.90 -19.10
C ASN A 47 -0.70 24.75 -18.10
N ASP A 48 -0.33 25.08 -16.87
CA ASP A 48 -0.54 24.15 -15.76
C ASP A 48 -2.06 23.97 -15.62
N PRO A 49 -2.62 22.76 -15.83
CA PRO A 49 -4.02 22.54 -15.58
C PRO A 49 -4.26 22.89 -14.12
N LEU A 50 -5.11 23.90 -13.88
CA LEU A 50 -5.57 24.21 -12.53
C LEU A 50 -6.17 22.93 -11.98
N ARG A 51 -5.44 22.28 -11.07
CA ARG A 51 -6.02 21.27 -10.21
C ARG A 51 -7.08 22.03 -9.44
N GLN A 52 -8.34 21.92 -9.87
CA GLN A 52 -9.45 22.27 -9.02
C GLN A 52 -9.19 21.49 -7.75
N THR A 53 -8.76 22.20 -6.72
CA THR A 53 -8.71 21.65 -5.38
C THR A 53 -10.16 21.32 -5.11
N THR A 54 -10.51 20.06 -5.30
CA THR A 54 -11.73 19.47 -4.78
C THR A 54 -11.56 19.41 -3.27
N SER A 55 -11.45 20.58 -2.65
CA SER A 55 -11.69 20.80 -1.23
C SER A 55 -13.13 20.40 -0.85
N GLN A 56 -13.97 20.10 -1.83
CA GLN A 56 -15.29 19.51 -1.67
C GLN A 56 -15.29 17.97 -1.63
N ALA A 57 -14.26 17.27 -2.14
CA ALA A 57 -14.20 15.81 -2.11
C ALA A 57 -13.75 15.26 -0.74
N ALA A 58 -12.79 15.93 -0.08
CA ALA A 58 -12.29 15.52 1.23
C ALA A 58 -13.34 15.62 2.37
N HIS A 59 -14.33 16.51 2.23
CA HIS A 59 -15.42 16.65 3.21
C HIS A 59 -16.59 15.67 2.96
N ALA A 60 -16.68 15.03 1.80
CA ALA A 60 -17.77 14.09 1.48
C ALA A 60 -17.48 12.65 1.94
N GLU A 61 -16.21 12.25 2.06
CA GLU A 61 -15.87 10.87 2.45
C GLU A 61 -16.17 10.57 3.93
N THR A 62 -15.98 11.51 4.85
CA THR A 62 -16.13 11.27 6.31
C THR A 62 -17.56 10.98 6.78
N ALA A 63 -18.57 11.28 5.96
CA ALA A 63 -19.97 11.01 6.29
C ALA A 63 -20.47 9.63 5.83
N HIS A 64 -19.64 8.83 5.15
CA HIS A 64 -20.10 7.55 4.60
C HIS A 64 -20.42 6.54 5.72
N PRO A 65 -21.59 5.87 5.73
CA PRO A 65 -22.01 4.98 6.83
C PRO A 65 -20.98 3.89 7.17
N ARG A 66 -20.30 3.36 6.15
CA ARG A 66 -19.26 2.32 6.32
C ARG A 66 -18.01 2.75 7.10
N LEU A 67 -17.79 4.06 7.26
CA LEU A 67 -16.70 4.59 8.08
C LEU A 67 -17.11 4.83 9.54
N GLN A 68 -18.40 4.70 9.86
CA GLN A 68 -18.94 5.04 11.17
C GLN A 68 -19.42 3.81 11.95
N ASN A 69 -19.94 2.80 11.24
CA ASN A 69 -20.46 1.58 11.85
C ASN A 69 -20.04 0.31 11.09
N LEU A 70 -20.38 -0.84 11.67
CA LEU A 70 -20.09 -2.18 11.15
C LEU A 70 -21.35 -2.89 10.64
N ASP A 71 -22.43 -2.16 10.34
CA ASP A 71 -23.72 -2.76 9.93
C ASP A 71 -23.61 -3.53 8.60
N TRP A 72 -22.60 -3.21 7.79
CA TRP A 72 -22.24 -3.92 6.56
C TRP A 72 -21.53 -5.26 6.80
N CYS A 73 -21.00 -5.49 8.01
CA CYS A 73 -20.28 -6.72 8.33
C CYS A 73 -21.25 -7.84 8.77
N THR A 74 -21.21 -8.95 8.04
CA THR A 74 -21.97 -10.17 8.37
C THR A 74 -21.12 -11.30 8.92
N CYS A 75 -19.79 -11.21 8.83
CA CYS A 75 -18.85 -12.24 9.32
C CYS A 75 -18.36 -12.00 10.75
N LYS A 76 -18.75 -10.87 11.38
CA LYS A 76 -18.43 -10.47 12.76
C LYS A 76 -16.94 -10.25 13.10
N ASN A 77 -16.05 -10.37 12.12
CA ASN A 77 -14.60 -10.24 12.32
C ASN A 77 -14.01 -8.99 11.63
N CYS A 78 -14.83 -8.14 11.03
CA CYS A 78 -14.34 -6.90 10.40
C CYS A 78 -14.20 -5.77 11.41
N ILE A 79 -13.26 -4.87 11.14
CA ILE A 79 -13.10 -3.57 11.82
C ILE A 79 -13.30 -2.43 10.81
N ILE A 80 -13.50 -1.21 11.32
CA ILE A 80 -13.56 -0.03 10.46
C ILE A 80 -12.14 0.29 9.97
N MET A 81 -11.98 0.34 8.65
CA MET A 81 -10.77 0.72 7.94
C MET A 81 -10.81 2.21 7.57
N PRO A 82 -9.64 2.84 7.32
CA PRO A 82 -9.57 4.29 7.08
C PRO A 82 -10.34 4.77 5.85
N THR A 83 -10.53 3.92 4.83
CA THR A 83 -11.20 4.30 3.58
C THR A 83 -12.47 3.47 3.34
N VAL A 84 -13.45 4.04 2.64
CA VAL A 84 -14.70 3.35 2.28
C VAL A 84 -14.42 2.08 1.46
N LEU A 85 -13.43 2.13 0.57
CA LEU A 85 -13.03 1.01 -0.29
C LEU A 85 -12.49 -0.19 0.50
N GLU A 86 -11.88 0.04 1.66
CA GLU A 86 -11.36 -1.02 2.53
C GLU A 86 -12.42 -1.60 3.48
N ASN A 87 -13.55 -0.90 3.64
CA ASN A 87 -14.69 -1.34 4.45
C ASN A 87 -15.59 -2.31 3.64
N ILE A 88 -15.06 -3.51 3.40
CA ILE A 88 -15.73 -4.61 2.69
C ILE A 88 -15.66 -5.89 3.53
N CYS A 89 -16.79 -6.58 3.66
CA CYS A 89 -16.89 -7.85 4.36
C CYS A 89 -16.46 -9.00 3.44
N CYS A 90 -15.82 -10.03 4.00
CA CYS A 90 -15.44 -11.22 3.23
C CYS A 90 -16.64 -11.94 2.61
N ARG A 91 -17.84 -11.78 3.19
CA ARG A 91 -19.09 -12.33 2.65
C ARG A 91 -19.71 -11.53 1.51
N GLU A 92 -19.24 -10.30 1.26
CA GLU A 92 -19.67 -9.51 0.09
C GLU A 92 -18.93 -9.93 -1.19
N ILE A 93 -17.81 -10.64 -1.07
CA ILE A 93 -16.99 -11.04 -2.22
C ILE A 93 -17.42 -12.43 -2.70
N SER A 94 -18.02 -12.52 -3.89
CA SER A 94 -18.53 -13.77 -4.45
C SER A 94 -17.47 -14.87 -4.56
N ASN A 95 -16.23 -14.52 -4.90
CA ASN A 95 -15.14 -15.49 -4.98
C ASN A 95 -14.76 -16.05 -3.60
N VAL A 96 -14.81 -15.21 -2.55
CA VAL A 96 -14.53 -15.66 -1.18
C VAL A 96 -15.63 -16.62 -0.70
N LEU A 97 -16.90 -16.33 -1.03
CA LEU A 97 -18.01 -17.22 -0.69
C LEU A 97 -17.86 -18.62 -1.28
N LYS A 98 -17.28 -18.75 -2.49
CA LYS A 98 -17.02 -20.06 -3.12
C LYS A 98 -15.93 -20.88 -2.41
N LEU A 99 -15.05 -20.21 -1.67
CA LEU A 99 -13.92 -20.83 -0.94
C LEU A 99 -14.24 -21.09 0.53
N MET A 100 -15.38 -20.59 1.02
CA MET A 100 -15.76 -20.65 2.42
C MET A 100 -16.53 -21.95 2.69
N ASP A 101 -16.10 -22.72 3.69
CA ASP A 101 -16.87 -23.89 4.09
C ASP A 101 -18.20 -23.48 4.74
N PRO A 102 -19.28 -24.27 4.56
CA PRO A 102 -20.58 -23.99 5.18
C PRO A 102 -20.53 -23.86 6.71
N SER A 103 -19.56 -24.51 7.34
CA SER A 103 -19.35 -24.50 8.79
C SER A 103 -18.68 -23.22 9.31
N HIS A 104 -18.06 -22.42 8.43
CA HIS A 104 -17.28 -21.26 8.83
C HIS A 104 -18.08 -19.95 8.73
N SER A 105 -17.93 -19.12 9.75
CA SER A 105 -18.61 -17.82 9.81
C SER A 105 -17.84 -16.74 9.03
N CYS A 106 -16.53 -16.91 8.89
CA CYS A 106 -15.63 -15.99 8.24
C CYS A 106 -14.52 -16.71 7.46
N ILE A 107 -13.99 -16.07 6.41
CA ILE A 107 -12.88 -16.64 5.63
C ILE A 107 -11.60 -16.82 6.46
N VAL A 108 -11.43 -16.03 7.53
CA VAL A 108 -10.23 -16.10 8.38
C VAL A 108 -10.16 -17.39 9.21
N GLU A 109 -11.30 -18.09 9.36
CA GLU A 109 -11.38 -19.39 10.04
C GLU A 109 -10.95 -20.55 9.13
N ASN A 110 -10.91 -20.32 7.81
CA ASN A 110 -10.59 -21.37 6.86
C ASN A 110 -9.11 -21.79 7.00
N THR A 111 -8.87 -23.10 7.08
CA THR A 111 -7.53 -23.66 7.30
C THR A 111 -6.54 -23.28 6.20
N THR A 112 -7.00 -23.23 4.94
CA THR A 112 -6.16 -22.84 3.80
C THR A 112 -5.72 -21.39 3.90
N PHE A 113 -6.59 -20.49 4.41
CA PHE A 113 -6.23 -19.11 4.69
C PHE A 113 -5.11 -19.03 5.74
N ILE A 114 -5.27 -19.74 6.86
CA ILE A 114 -4.30 -19.76 7.96
C ILE A 114 -2.94 -20.25 7.47
N GLU A 115 -2.93 -21.38 6.77
CA GLU A 115 -1.70 -22.01 6.27
C GLU A 115 -0.98 -21.17 5.21
N ARG A 116 -1.72 -20.49 4.32
CA ARG A 116 -1.11 -19.75 3.20
C ARG A 116 -0.81 -18.29 3.50
N CYS A 117 -1.61 -17.63 4.34
CA CYS A 117 -1.55 -16.19 4.52
C CYS A 117 -1.05 -15.77 5.91
N LEU A 118 -1.14 -16.63 6.93
CA LEU A 118 -0.75 -16.28 8.31
C LEU A 118 0.48 -17.04 8.79
N LYS A 119 0.74 -18.26 8.29
CA LYS A 119 1.90 -19.05 8.70
C LYS A 119 3.19 -18.44 8.15
N GLU A 120 4.02 -17.92 9.05
CA GLU A 120 5.25 -17.19 8.72
C GLU A 120 6.15 -17.97 7.76
N ASP A 121 6.43 -19.26 8.02
CA ASP A 121 7.31 -20.09 7.18
C ASP A 121 6.85 -20.11 5.71
N PHE A 122 5.55 -20.25 5.48
CA PHE A 122 4.98 -20.33 4.14
C PHE A 122 4.99 -18.96 3.47
N VAL A 123 4.56 -17.91 4.18
CA VAL A 123 4.57 -16.53 3.66
C VAL A 123 6.00 -16.10 3.34
N TYR A 124 6.97 -16.45 4.17
CA TYR A 124 8.38 -16.19 3.93
C TYR A 124 8.92 -16.97 2.73
N PHE A 125 8.52 -18.24 2.56
CA PHE A 125 8.86 -19.01 1.37
C PHE A 125 8.37 -18.32 0.08
N ILE A 126 7.11 -17.87 0.06
CA ILE A 126 6.55 -17.13 -1.08
C ILE A 126 7.27 -15.79 -1.27
N LEU A 127 7.58 -15.07 -0.20
CA LEU A 127 8.34 -13.82 -0.27
C LEU A 127 9.70 -14.04 -0.95
N ARG A 128 10.43 -15.08 -0.54
CA ARG A 128 11.73 -15.43 -1.15
C ARG A 128 11.60 -15.75 -2.63
N LEU A 129 10.54 -16.48 -3.02
CA LEU A 129 10.25 -16.80 -4.42
C LEU A 129 9.97 -15.54 -5.24
N LEU A 130 9.10 -14.64 -4.76
CA LEU A 130 8.68 -13.45 -5.49
C LEU A 130 9.80 -12.41 -5.64
N LYS A 131 10.67 -12.28 -4.63
CA LYS A 131 11.74 -11.27 -4.61
C LYS A 131 13.12 -11.84 -4.93
N ASN A 132 13.24 -13.14 -5.24
CA ASN A 132 14.51 -13.84 -5.45
C ASN A 132 15.52 -13.58 -4.30
N LEU A 133 15.03 -13.60 -3.05
CA LEU A 133 15.86 -13.24 -1.89
C LEU A 133 16.88 -14.35 -1.58
N LYS A 134 18.16 -13.95 -1.56
CA LYS A 134 19.26 -14.81 -1.12
C LYS A 134 19.39 -14.86 0.40
N THR A 135 19.00 -13.80 1.09
CA THR A 135 19.11 -13.64 2.54
C THR A 135 17.82 -13.06 3.13
N ARG A 136 17.64 -13.21 4.44
CA ARG A 136 16.53 -12.60 5.17
C ARG A 136 16.67 -11.06 5.17
N PRO A 137 15.59 -10.31 4.92
CA PRO A 137 15.56 -8.84 5.08
C PRO A 137 15.93 -8.39 6.51
N SER A 138 16.21 -7.09 6.68
CA SER A 138 16.32 -6.50 8.02
C SER A 138 15.00 -6.63 8.78
N ASP A 139 15.05 -6.64 10.11
CA ASP A 139 13.86 -6.80 10.95
C ASP A 139 12.80 -5.71 10.68
N ASP A 140 13.24 -4.47 10.42
CA ASP A 140 12.36 -3.33 10.12
C ASP A 140 11.47 -3.57 8.89
N ASP A 141 12.03 -4.10 7.79
CA ASP A 141 11.26 -4.35 6.57
C ASP A 141 10.69 -5.78 6.52
N TYR A 142 11.13 -6.69 7.39
CA TYR A 142 10.75 -8.11 7.36
C TYR A 142 9.24 -8.31 7.50
N HIS A 143 8.63 -7.81 8.58
CA HIS A 143 7.17 -7.93 8.77
C HIS A 143 6.39 -7.15 7.74
N ARG A 144 6.91 -6.01 7.27
CA ARG A 144 6.28 -5.25 6.18
C ARG A 144 6.19 -6.11 4.92
N TYR A 145 7.28 -6.79 4.55
CA TYR A 145 7.29 -7.68 3.41
C TYR A 145 6.40 -8.91 3.60
N LEU A 146 6.36 -9.50 4.80
CA LEU A 146 5.43 -10.60 5.09
C LEU A 146 3.97 -10.17 4.95
N ARG A 147 3.58 -8.99 5.47
CA ARG A 147 2.22 -8.44 5.27
C ARG A 147 1.90 -8.28 3.78
N MET A 148 2.80 -7.65 3.02
CA MET A 148 2.61 -7.44 1.58
C MET A 148 2.45 -8.78 0.85
N THR A 149 3.26 -9.78 1.19
CA THR A 149 3.13 -11.13 0.63
C THR A 149 1.83 -11.79 1.06
N GLY A 150 1.43 -11.70 2.32
CA GLY A 150 0.15 -12.24 2.81
C GLY A 150 -1.05 -11.65 2.06
N TYR A 151 -1.06 -10.33 1.83
CA TYR A 151 -2.09 -9.67 1.02
C TYR A 151 -2.12 -10.21 -0.42
N ARG A 152 -0.94 -10.31 -1.07
CA ARG A 152 -0.84 -10.84 -2.44
C ARG A 152 -1.28 -12.30 -2.53
N THR A 153 -0.82 -13.14 -1.60
CA THR A 153 -1.18 -14.56 -1.53
C THR A 153 -2.69 -14.74 -1.39
N PHE A 154 -3.33 -13.95 -0.52
CA PHE A 154 -4.79 -13.97 -0.40
C PHE A 154 -5.48 -13.57 -1.71
N THR A 155 -5.04 -12.46 -2.32
CA THR A 155 -5.61 -11.97 -3.58
C THR A 155 -5.51 -13.01 -4.70
N VAL A 156 -4.34 -13.64 -4.86
CA VAL A 156 -4.13 -14.69 -5.87
C VAL A 156 -4.97 -15.93 -5.56
N TRP A 157 -5.07 -16.32 -4.29
CA TRP A 157 -5.88 -17.47 -3.90
C TRP A 157 -7.37 -17.28 -4.17
N VAL A 158 -7.89 -16.06 -3.98
CA VAL A 158 -9.32 -15.76 -4.14
C VAL A 158 -9.70 -15.38 -5.57
N HIS A 159 -8.84 -14.64 -6.27
CA HIS A 159 -9.16 -14.04 -7.56
C HIS A 159 -8.34 -14.58 -8.72
N ASP A 160 -7.49 -15.58 -8.47
CA ASP A 160 -6.48 -16.03 -9.42
C ASP A 160 -5.61 -14.84 -9.88
N PHE A 161 -5.23 -14.82 -11.16
CA PHE A 161 -4.46 -13.74 -11.73
C PHE A 161 -5.36 -12.58 -12.19
N LEU A 162 -5.22 -11.42 -11.55
CA LEU A 162 -6.01 -10.21 -11.87
C LEU A 162 -5.44 -9.38 -13.02
N GLY A 163 -4.15 -9.52 -13.34
CA GLY A 163 -3.47 -8.74 -14.38
C GLY A 163 -3.12 -7.30 -13.98
N LYS A 164 -2.50 -6.57 -14.94
CA LYS A 164 -2.12 -5.15 -14.77
C LYS A 164 -3.37 -4.28 -14.55
N LYS A 165 -3.24 -3.27 -13.69
CA LYS A 165 -4.28 -2.24 -13.45
C LYS A 165 -5.63 -2.75 -12.93
N ASN A 166 -5.67 -3.93 -12.30
CA ASN A 166 -6.88 -4.47 -11.70
C ASN A 166 -6.66 -4.76 -10.21
N ARG A 167 -6.60 -3.69 -9.40
CA ARG A 167 -6.43 -3.80 -7.95
C ARG A 167 -7.79 -3.97 -7.29
N ARG A 168 -7.94 -5.00 -6.47
CA ARG A 168 -9.15 -5.23 -5.66
C ARG A 168 -8.84 -5.06 -4.18
N PRO A 169 -9.67 -4.33 -3.42
CA PRO A 169 -9.54 -4.26 -1.97
C PRO A 169 -9.76 -5.64 -1.34
N ILE A 170 -9.00 -5.93 -0.29
CA ILE A 170 -9.11 -7.15 0.51
C ILE A 170 -10.09 -6.90 1.67
N PRO A 171 -10.88 -7.89 2.12
CA PRO A 171 -11.79 -7.71 3.25
C PRO A 171 -11.10 -7.23 4.53
N SER A 172 -11.80 -6.40 5.30
CA SER A 172 -11.29 -5.84 6.56
C SER A 172 -10.87 -6.92 7.57
N CYS A 173 -11.62 -8.03 7.68
CA CYS A 173 -11.27 -9.13 8.58
C CYS A 173 -9.93 -9.80 8.21
N VAL A 174 -9.68 -9.94 6.91
CA VAL A 174 -8.43 -10.52 6.38
C VAL A 174 -7.26 -9.57 6.61
N VAL A 175 -7.44 -8.27 6.34
CA VAL A 175 -6.41 -7.27 6.61
C VAL A 175 -6.02 -7.27 8.08
N THR A 176 -7.01 -7.32 8.97
CA THR A 176 -6.80 -7.38 10.43
C THR A 176 -6.04 -8.63 10.82
N ALA A 177 -6.47 -9.81 10.36
CA ALA A 177 -5.79 -11.07 10.67
C ALA A 177 -4.31 -11.07 10.25
N ILE A 178 -4.00 -10.57 9.04
CA ILE A 178 -2.61 -10.48 8.54
C ILE A 178 -1.79 -9.45 9.33
N ARG A 179 -2.37 -8.30 9.71
CA ARG A 179 -1.68 -7.29 10.54
C ARG A 179 -1.39 -7.82 11.94
N THR A 180 -2.29 -8.61 12.51
CA THR A 180 -2.07 -9.27 13.80
C THR A 180 -0.98 -10.33 13.71
N ALA A 181 -0.92 -11.11 12.62
CA ALA A 181 0.12 -12.11 12.42
C ALA A 181 1.51 -11.48 12.20
N PHE A 182 1.58 -10.34 11.50
CA PHE A 182 2.83 -9.66 11.16
C PHE A 182 2.75 -8.18 11.57
N PRO A 183 2.91 -7.86 12.86
CA PRO A 183 2.69 -6.51 13.38
C PRO A 183 3.75 -5.51 12.90
N ASP A 184 3.36 -4.24 12.86
CA ASP A 184 4.25 -3.10 12.69
C ASP A 184 4.59 -2.50 14.05
N SER A 185 5.87 -2.25 14.34
CA SER A 185 6.32 -1.73 15.65
C SER A 185 5.68 -0.38 16.01
N HIS A 186 5.42 0.46 15.01
CA HIS A 186 4.81 1.77 15.18
C HIS A 186 3.31 1.78 14.85
N ASN A 187 2.72 0.63 14.49
CA ASN A 187 1.35 0.51 13.97
C ASN A 187 1.07 1.43 12.76
N LEU A 188 2.11 1.72 11.95
CA LEU A 188 2.00 2.58 10.78
C LEU A 188 1.68 1.73 9.55
N TYR A 189 0.38 1.53 9.31
CA TYR A 189 -0.08 0.77 8.16
C TYR A 189 -0.46 1.67 6.99
N ARG A 190 0.08 1.35 5.81
CA ARG A 190 -0.41 1.90 4.54
C ARG A 190 -1.73 1.19 4.16
N GLY A 191 -2.76 1.97 3.85
CA GLY A 191 -4.04 1.47 3.35
C GLY A 191 -4.01 1.07 1.88
N PHE A 192 -5.16 0.71 1.34
CA PHE A 192 -5.37 0.44 -0.07
C PHE A 192 -5.12 1.69 -0.92
N ILE A 193 -4.26 1.56 -1.93
CA ILE A 193 -3.99 2.64 -2.89
C ILE A 193 -4.62 2.29 -4.23
N PRO A 194 -5.68 3.00 -4.64
CA PRO A 194 -6.28 2.83 -5.97
C PRO A 194 -5.30 3.27 -7.05
N LEU A 195 -5.49 2.77 -8.28
CA LEU A 195 -4.58 3.05 -9.39
C LEU A 195 -4.62 4.51 -9.86
N GLU A 196 -5.76 5.16 -9.69
CA GLU A 196 -6.00 6.55 -10.10
C GLU A 196 -5.26 7.56 -9.19
N ASP A 197 -5.00 7.19 -7.94
CA ASP A 197 -4.34 8.06 -6.94
C ASP A 197 -2.91 7.60 -6.61
N TYR A 198 -2.24 6.90 -7.53
CA TYR A 198 -0.87 6.46 -7.33
C TYR A 198 0.12 7.62 -7.51
N ALA A 199 0.19 8.49 -6.50
CA ALA A 199 1.07 9.66 -6.48
C ALA A 199 2.54 9.29 -6.76
N ALA A 200 3.27 10.18 -7.45
CA ALA A 200 4.68 9.98 -7.83
C ALA A 200 5.58 9.55 -6.65
N VAL A 201 5.33 10.10 -5.45
CA VAL A 201 6.04 9.75 -4.21
C VAL A 201 5.84 8.29 -3.82
N ASN A 202 4.64 7.73 -4.05
CA ASN A 202 4.34 6.33 -3.80
C ASN A 202 5.05 5.42 -4.81
N MET A 203 5.20 5.87 -6.06
CA MET A 203 5.94 5.13 -7.09
C MET A 203 7.42 4.96 -6.73
N ALA A 204 8.05 6.02 -6.22
CA ALA A 204 9.47 6.02 -5.87
C ALA A 204 9.81 5.07 -4.71
N GLN A 205 8.83 4.76 -3.86
CA GLN A 205 9.00 3.88 -2.69
C GLN A 205 8.60 2.42 -2.96
N ASP A 206 7.87 2.16 -4.05
CA ASP A 206 7.27 0.87 -4.39
C ASP A 206 7.91 0.28 -5.66
N LEU A 207 9.25 0.31 -5.75
CA LEU A 207 10.04 -0.38 -6.80
C LEU A 207 9.81 -1.90 -6.84
N ASP A 208 9.07 -2.45 -5.87
CA ASP A 208 8.74 -3.87 -5.70
C ASP A 208 7.34 -4.28 -6.21
N PHE A 209 6.55 -3.34 -6.73
CA PHE A 209 5.20 -3.61 -7.25
C PHE A 209 5.14 -3.85 -8.77
N VAL A 210 6.29 -3.88 -9.44
CA VAL A 210 6.40 -4.03 -10.91
C VAL A 210 6.35 -5.48 -11.39
N LEU A 211 6.50 -6.47 -10.51
CA LEU A 211 6.41 -7.87 -10.89
C LEU A 211 5.00 -8.40 -10.56
N LEU A 212 4.22 -8.48 -11.64
CA LEU A 212 2.82 -8.90 -11.76
C LEU A 212 2.64 -10.40 -11.55
#